data_AF-A0A382R5K1-F1
#
_entry.id   AF-A0A382R5K1-F1
#
_cell.length_a   1.000
_cell.length_b   1.000
_cell.length_c   1.000
_cell.angle_alpha   90.00
_cell.angle_beta   90.00
_cell.angle_gamma   90.00
#
_symmetry.space_group_name_H-M   'P 1'
#
loop_
_entity.id
_entity.type
_entity.pdbx_description
1 polymer ?
#
loop_
_entity_poly.entity_id
_entity_poly.type
_entity_poly.pdbx_seq_one_letter_code
_entity_poly.pdbx_strand_id
1 'polypeptide(L)' 'NVTFRDAYIGPFTAIMSAVEILGSEIEHSIVMEGSRITGLTDRVTDSLIGRNVTISRYPAKPAALRFMLGDRSEVGIS' A
#
# COMPACT_ATOMS: atom_id res chain seq x y z
N ASN A 1 -7.83 -6.16 13.15
CA ASN A 1 -8.89 -5.57 12.29
C ASN A 1 -8.24 -5.00 11.04
N VAL A 2 -9.00 -4.70 9.99
CA VAL A 2 -8.53 -4.00 8.78
C VAL A 2 -9.20 -2.63 8.76
N THR A 3 -8.51 -1.60 8.28
CA THR A 3 -9.03 -0.22 8.25
C THR A 3 -8.88 0.38 6.87
N PHE A 4 -10.00 0.84 6.32
CA PHE A 4 -10.08 1.55 5.05
C PHE A 4 -10.70 2.94 5.26
N ARG A 5 -10.12 3.95 4.62
CA ARG A 5 -10.69 5.30 4.58
C ARG A 5 -10.33 5.96 3.26
N ASP A 6 -11.31 6.52 2.57
CA ASP A 6 -11.10 7.15 1.25
C ASP A 6 -10.31 6.22 0.31
N ALA A 7 -10.62 4.92 0.37
CA ALA A 7 -9.85 3.87 -0.28
C ALA A 7 -10.73 3.09 -1.26
N TYR A 8 -10.14 2.70 -2.38
CA TYR A 8 -10.76 1.81 -3.36
C TYR A 8 -10.00 0.47 -3.36
N ILE A 9 -10.72 -0.61 -3.03
CA ILE A 9 -10.21 -1.98 -3.12
C ILE A 9 -10.92 -2.65 -4.28
N GLY A 10 -10.23 -2.73 -5.41
CA GLY A 10 -10.78 -3.34 -6.61
C GLY A 10 -10.57 -4.86 -6.65
N PRO A 11 -11.04 -5.50 -7.74
CA PRO A 11 -11.11 -6.95 -7.86
C PRO A 11 -9.74 -7.62 -7.77
N PHE A 12 -9.77 -8.92 -7.47
CA PHE A 12 -8.58 -9.78 -7.37
C PHE A 12 -7.54 -9.28 -6.35
N THR A 13 -8.00 -8.58 -5.30
CA THR A 13 -7.16 -8.04 -4.23
C THR A 13 -7.38 -8.80 -2.93
N ALA A 14 -6.30 -9.23 -2.28
CA ALA A 14 -6.33 -9.86 -0.96
C ALA A 14 -5.72 -8.93 0.10
N ILE A 15 -6.44 -8.67 1.18
CA ILE A 15 -6.00 -7.82 2.30
C ILE A 15 -5.96 -8.64 3.59
N MET A 16 -4.78 -8.75 4.20
CA MET A 16 -4.56 -9.50 5.44
C MET A 16 -4.92 -8.68 6.69
N SER A 17 -4.83 -9.30 7.87
CA SER A 17 -5.09 -8.66 9.17
C SER A 17 -4.20 -7.43 9.42
N ALA A 18 -4.69 -6.49 10.22
CA ALA A 18 -3.94 -5.31 10.67
C ALA A 18 -3.43 -4.40 9.53
N VAL A 19 -4.04 -4.48 8.34
CA VAL A 19 -3.73 -3.58 7.23
C VAL A 19 -4.52 -2.28 7.35
N GLU A 20 -3.86 -1.17 7.03
CA GLU A 20 -4.45 0.16 6.94
C GLU A 20 -4.23 0.77 5.55
N ILE A 21 -5.31 1.12 4.85
CA ILE A 21 -5.27 1.75 3.54
C ILE A 21 -6.08 3.05 3.58
N LEU A 22 -5.40 4.18 3.39
CA LEU A 22 -5.99 5.52 3.50
C LEU A 22 -5.74 6.36 2.24
N GLY A 23 -6.78 6.86 1.58
CA GLY A 23 -6.61 7.77 0.44
C GLY A 23 -5.81 7.11 -0.69
N SER A 24 -6.12 5.87 -1.04
CA SER A 24 -5.33 5.07 -1.98
C SER A 24 -6.19 4.02 -2.68
N GLU A 25 -5.79 3.68 -3.90
CA GLU A 25 -6.48 2.68 -4.73
C GLU A 25 -5.58 1.46 -4.91
N ILE A 26 -6.17 0.25 -4.78
CA ILE A 26 -5.45 -1.01 -4.90
C ILE A 26 -6.29 -2.01 -5.69
N GLU A 27 -5.66 -2.69 -6.65
CA GLU A 27 -6.23 -3.77 -7.48
C GLU A 27 -5.21 -4.89 -7.69
N HIS A 28 -5.67 -6.09 -8.07
CA HIS A 28 -4.79 -7.18 -8.55
C HIS A 28 -3.57 -7.45 -7.63
N SER A 29 -3.73 -7.31 -6.31
CA SER A 29 -2.61 -7.28 -5.37
C SER A 29 -2.86 -8.08 -4.09
N ILE A 30 -1.79 -8.48 -3.42
CA ILE A 30 -1.84 -9.10 -2.09
C ILE A 30 -1.16 -8.18 -1.09
N VAL A 31 -1.87 -7.76 -0.05
CA VAL A 31 -1.34 -6.89 1.02
C VAL A 31 -1.24 -7.68 2.32
N MET A 32 -0.01 -7.96 2.75
CA MET A 32 0.28 -8.80 3.91
C MET A 32 0.11 -8.05 5.24
N GLU A 33 0.02 -8.83 6.32
CA GLU A 33 -0.36 -8.37 7.66
C GLU A 33 0.49 -7.19 8.17
N GLY A 34 -0.17 -6.26 8.87
CA GLY A 34 0.46 -5.13 9.55
C GLY A 34 0.91 -3.98 8.62
N SER A 35 0.58 -4.03 7.33
CA SER A 35 1.03 -3.05 6.35
C SER A 35 0.17 -1.78 6.33
N ARG A 36 0.80 -0.65 5.99
CA ARG A 36 0.16 0.66 5.93
C ARG A 36 0.42 1.33 4.59
N ILE A 37 -0.64 1.70 3.88
CA ILE A 37 -0.60 2.35 2.57
C ILE A 37 -1.39 3.65 2.64
N THR A 38 -0.74 4.79 2.42
CA THR A 38 -1.37 6.09 2.67
C THR A 38 -1.04 7.15 1.62
N GLY A 39 -2.08 7.79 1.10
CA GLY A 39 -1.98 9.00 0.29
C GLY A 39 -1.36 8.79 -1.08
N LEU A 40 -1.39 7.57 -1.61
CA LEU A 40 -0.95 7.29 -2.97
C LEU A 40 -1.95 7.89 -3.96
N THR A 41 -1.42 8.69 -4.88
CA THR A 41 -2.19 9.29 -5.99
C THR A 41 -2.44 8.30 -7.10
N ASP A 42 -1.52 7.36 -7.27
CA ASP A 42 -1.53 6.36 -8.32
C ASP A 42 -2.00 5.02 -7.74
N ARG A 43 -2.66 4.22 -8.57
CA ARG A 43 -3.19 2.92 -8.20
C ARG A 43 -2.07 1.92 -8.00
N VAL A 44 -2.14 1.16 -6.91
CA VAL A 44 -1.30 -0.03 -6.71
C VAL A 44 -1.94 -1.19 -7.48
N THR A 45 -1.20 -1.81 -8.39
CA THR A 45 -1.64 -2.99 -9.17
C THR A 45 -0.52 -4.02 -9.26
N ASP A 46 -0.87 -5.28 -9.52
CA ASP A 46 0.06 -6.38 -9.83
C ASP A 46 1.17 -6.55 -8.78
N SER A 47 0.83 -6.37 -7.50
CA SER A 47 1.82 -6.23 -6.42
C SER A 47 1.62 -7.24 -5.28
N LEU A 48 2.74 -7.69 -4.70
CA LEU A 48 2.79 -8.38 -3.40
C LEU A 48 3.46 -7.47 -2.37
N ILE A 49 2.68 -6.94 -1.43
CA ILE A 49 3.15 -6.07 -0.36
C ILE A 49 3.44 -6.93 0.88
N GLY A 50 4.71 -7.01 1.28
CA GLY A 50 5.20 -7.81 2.41
C GLY A 50 4.66 -7.37 3.78
N ARG A 51 4.94 -8.14 4.84
CA ARG A 51 4.44 -7.85 6.20
C ARG A 51 5.07 -6.57 6.77
N ASN A 52 4.30 -5.82 7.55
CA ASN A 52 4.74 -4.59 8.22
C ASN A 52 5.36 -3.54 7.27
N VAL A 53 4.95 -3.56 5.99
CA VAL A 53 5.44 -2.60 5.00
C VAL A 53 4.69 -1.29 5.16
N THR A 54 5.41 -0.17 5.08
CA THR A 54 4.80 1.16 4.99
C THR A 54 5.10 1.77 3.63
N ILE A 55 4.04 2.15 2.90
CA ILE A 55 4.09 2.92 1.67
C ILE A 55 3.32 4.21 1.91
N SER A 56 4.01 5.35 1.84
CA SER A 56 3.41 6.65 2.13
C SER A 56 3.94 7.72 1.20
N ARG A 57 3.05 8.55 0.68
CA ARG A 57 3.42 9.80 0.00
C ARG A 57 3.29 10.95 1.00
N TYR A 58 4.38 11.68 1.21
CA TYR A 58 4.35 12.87 2.08
C TYR A 58 4.01 14.13 1.27
N PRO A 59 3.10 14.99 1.76
CA PRO A 59 2.75 16.25 1.09
C PRO A 59 3.84 17.33 1.23
N ALA A 60 4.90 17.09 2.01
CA ALA A 60 6.00 18.03 2.17
C ALA A 60 6.86 18.09 0.90
N LYS A 61 7.16 19.31 0.42
CA LYS A 61 8.08 19.51 -0.71
C LYS A 61 9.53 19.42 -0.23
N PRO A 62 10.44 18.78 -1.01
CA PRO A 62 10.16 18.04 -2.25
C PRO A 62 9.40 16.74 -1.97
N ALA A 63 8.43 16.43 -2.84
CA ALA A 63 7.64 15.20 -2.70
C ALA A 63 8.59 14.00 -2.78
N ALA A 64 8.61 13.21 -1.70
CA ALA A 64 9.44 12.03 -1.60
C ALA A 64 8.56 10.79 -1.34
N LEU A 65 8.90 9.70 -2.01
CA LEU A 65 8.37 8.38 -1.71
C LEU A 65 9.29 7.72 -0.69
N ARG A 66 8.71 7.23 0.41
CA ARG A 66 9.42 6.44 1.41
C ARG A 66 8.86 5.03 1.40
N PHE A 67 9.75 4.05 1.30
CA PHE A 67 9.44 2.64 1.37
C PHE A 67 10.19 2.03 2.57
N MET A 68 9.48 1.24 3.37
CA MET A 68 10.08 0.33 4.34
C MET A 68 9.73 -1.08 3.91
N LEU A 69 10.72 -1.81 3.39
CA LEU A 69 10.56 -3.07 2.68
C LEU A 69 10.98 -4.23 3.60
N GLY A 70 10.10 -5.21 3.76
CA GLY A 70 10.34 -6.44 4.52
C GLY A 70 10.93 -7.57 3.65
N ASP A 71 11.01 -8.79 4.19
CA ASP A 71 11.61 -9.92 3.47
C ASP A 71 10.85 -10.26 2.16
N ARG A 72 11.63 -10.42 1.07
CA ARG A 72 11.14 -10.71 -0.29
C ARG A 72 10.13 -9.68 -0.82
N SER A 73 10.41 -8.39 -0.66
CA SER A 73 9.62 -7.32 -1.27
C SER A 73 10.38 -6.60 -2.39
N GLU A 74 9.65 -6.25 -3.43
CA GLU A 74 10.15 -5.53 -4.61
C GLU A 74 9.27 -4.29 -4.82
N VAL A 75 9.89 -3.17 -5.17
CA VAL A 75 9.20 -1.91 -5.51
C VAL A 75 9.66 -1.46 -6.88
N GLY A 76 8.72 -1.41 -7.82
CA GLY A 76 8.87 -0.72 -9.10
C GLY A 76 8.18 0.63 -9.04
N ILE A 77 8.83 1.67 -9.54
CA ILE A 77 8.22 2.99 -9.76
C ILE A 77 8.35 3.27 -11.26
N SER A 78 7.25 3.60 -11.92
CA SER A 78 7.18 3.92 -13.36
C SER A 78 6.51 5.26 -13.58
#